data_AF-A0A350P0G7-F1
#
_entry.id   AF-A0A350P0G7-F1
#
_cell.length_a   1.000
_cell.length_b   1.000
_cell.length_c   1.000
_cell.angle_alpha   90.00
_cell.angle_beta   90.00
_cell.angle_gamma   90.00
#
_symmetry.space_group_name_H-M   'P 1'
#
loop_
_entity.id
_entity.type
_entity.pdbx_description
1 polymer ?
#
loop_
_entity_poly.entity_id
_entity_poly.type
_entity_poly.pdbx_seq_one_letter_code
_entity_poly.pdbx_strand_id
1 'polypeptide(L)' 'MFDLFDKKKVPQSYQPMLESSEVLDFFSRSSLHQQAALLRLISRNLILKNIEDATMGYELQFEVDGAVIIGEPQAD' A
#
# COMPACT_ATOMS: atom_id res chain seq x y z
N MET A 1 18.10 -38.81 18.38
CA MET A 1 17.82 -37.47 18.93
C MET A 1 17.23 -36.66 17.79
N PHE A 2 15.93 -36.38 17.84
CA PHE A 2 15.20 -35.70 16.77
C PHE A 2 15.37 -34.19 16.92
N ASP A 3 15.87 -33.54 15.87
CA ASP A 3 15.98 -32.09 15.79
C ASP A 3 14.58 -31.52 15.49
N LEU A 4 13.96 -30.87 16.49
CA LEU A 4 12.57 -30.41 16.46
C LEU A 4 12.40 -29.02 15.81
N PHE A 5 13.44 -28.49 15.17
CA PHE A 5 13.44 -27.18 14.52
C PHE A 5 13.70 -27.32 13.03
N ASP A 6 12.87 -28.14 12.38
CA ASP A 6 12.80 -28.19 10.92
C ASP A 6 12.34 -26.80 10.44
N LYS A 7 13.30 -26.00 9.94
CA LYS A 7 13.03 -24.66 9.40
C LYS A 7 11.95 -24.82 8.35
N LYS A 8 10.74 -24.31 8.61
CA LYS A 8 9.61 -24.36 7.66
C LYS A 8 10.15 -24.01 6.28
N LYS A 9 10.18 -24.99 5.37
CA LYS A 9 10.65 -24.80 4.00
C LYS A 9 9.79 -23.69 3.40
N VAL A 10 10.42 -22.53 3.19
CA VAL A 10 9.75 -21.43 2.49
C VAL A 10 9.30 -21.96 1.13
N PRO A 11 8.07 -21.68 0.70
CA PRO A 11 7.61 -22.09 -0.62
C PRO A 11 8.60 -21.64 -1.69
N GLN A 12 8.83 -22.45 -2.72
CA GLN A 12 9.71 -22.09 -3.84
C GLN A 12 9.23 -20.82 -4.57
N SER A 13 7.94 -20.48 -4.43
CA SER A 13 7.32 -19.25 -4.92
C SER A 13 7.50 -18.03 -4.02
N TYR A 14 8.17 -18.16 -2.86
CA TYR A 14 8.44 -17.03 -1.98
C TYR A 14 9.46 -16.12 -2.66
N GLN A 15 8.95 -15.04 -3.26
CA GLN A 15 9.79 -13.95 -3.71
C GLN A 15 10.26 -13.19 -2.47
N PRO A 16 11.55 -12.82 -2.39
CA PRO A 16 12.02 -11.96 -1.33
C PRO A 16 11.15 -10.70 -1.29
N MET A 17 10.81 -10.27 -0.07
CA MET A 17 10.10 -9.01 0.11
C MET A 17 10.93 -7.93 -0.59
N LEU A 18 10.37 -7.28 -1.60
CA LEU A 18 11.06 -6.20 -2.30
C LEU A 18 11.53 -5.20 -1.25
N GLU A 19 12.82 -4.93 -1.23
CA GLU A 19 13.39 -3.95 -0.31
C GLU A 19 12.70 -2.60 -0.57
N SER A 20 12.41 -1.83 0.48
CA SER A 20 11.69 -0.56 0.34
C SER A 20 12.38 0.38 -0.67
N SER A 21 13.70 0.26 -0.83
CA SER A 21 14.48 0.98 -1.84
C SER A 21 14.12 0.64 -3.29
N GLU A 22 13.80 -0.61 -3.60
CA GLU A 22 13.46 -1.04 -4.96
C GLU A 22 12.06 -0.54 -5.36
N VAL A 23 11.13 -0.51 -4.41
CA VAL A 23 9.79 0.08 -4.61
C VAL A 23 9.90 1.58 -4.89
N LEU A 24 10.76 2.29 -4.15
CA LEU A 24 10.99 3.72 -4.35
C LEU A 24 11.67 4.01 -5.70
N ASP A 25 12.65 3.21 -6.10
CA ASP A 25 13.31 3.35 -7.41
C ASP A 25 12.32 3.12 -8.55
N PHE A 26 11.51 2.06 -8.48
CA PHE A 26 10.43 1.82 -9.44
C PHE A 26 9.42 2.98 -9.49
N PHE A 27 8.94 3.44 -8.33
CA PHE A 27 7.98 4.53 -8.24
C PHE A 27 8.53 5.82 -8.86
N SER A 28 9.80 6.17 -8.57
CA SER A 28 10.46 7.36 -9.08
C SER A 28 10.59 7.39 -10.61
N ARG A 29 10.70 6.22 -11.25
CA ARG A 29 10.83 6.08 -12.71
C ARG A 29 9.49 6.08 -13.44
N SER A 30 8.39 5.90 -12.71
CA SER A 30 7.05 5.87 -13.29
C SER A 30 6.55 7.28 -13.64
N SER A 31 5.61 7.37 -14.58
CA SER A 31 5.01 8.67 -14.95
C SER A 31 4.16 9.24 -13.81
N LEU A 32 3.97 10.56 -13.78
CA LEU A 32 3.13 11.22 -12.76
C LEU A 32 1.71 10.64 -12.71
N HIS A 33 1.13 10.27 -13.86
CA HIS A 33 -0.19 9.63 -13.92
C HIS A 33 -0.20 8.26 -13.23
N GLN A 34 0.84 7.45 -13.46
CA GLN A 34 0.98 6.14 -12.81
C GLN A 34 1.23 6.29 -11.31
N GLN A 35 2.08 7.23 -10.90
CA GLN A 35 2.32 7.56 -9.49
C GLN A 35 1.02 7.94 -8.78
N ALA A 36 0.24 8.85 -9.38
CA ALA A 36 -1.06 9.27 -8.88
C ALA A 36 -2.06 8.10 -8.77
N ALA A 37 -2.15 7.25 -9.80
CA ALA A 37 -3.04 6.09 -9.79
C ALA A 37 -2.65 5.07 -8.72
N LEU A 38 -1.34 4.82 -8.56
CA LEU A 38 -0.82 3.86 -7.60
C LEU A 38 -1.01 4.34 -6.16
N LEU A 39 -0.77 5.63 -5.90
CA LEU A 39 -1.06 6.22 -4.60
C LEU A 39 -2.57 6.22 -4.30
N ARG A 40 -3.45 6.55 -5.25
CA ARG A 40 -4.92 6.38 -5.06
C ARG A 40 -5.28 4.94 -4.69
N LEU A 41 -4.71 3.94 -5.37
CA LEU A 41 -4.99 2.53 -5.10
C LEU A 41 -4.51 2.12 -3.70
N ILE A 42 -3.31 2.54 -3.30
CA ILE A 42 -2.79 2.29 -1.95
C ILE A 42 -3.69 2.97 -0.92
N SER A 43 -4.09 4.22 -1.15
CA SER A 43 -4.96 4.98 -0.24
C SER A 43 -6.28 4.28 0.05
N ARG A 44 -6.89 3.58 -0.93
CA ARG A 44 -8.11 2.79 -0.72
C ARG A 44 -7.93 1.60 0.22
N ASN A 45 -6.71 1.10 0.38
CA ASN A 45 -6.40 -0.02 1.28
C ASN A 45 -5.93 0.44 2.67
N LEU A 46 -5.89 1.75 2.93
CA LEU A 46 -5.53 2.29 4.24
C LEU A 46 -6.70 2.19 5.21
N ILE A 47 -6.38 2.05 6.49
CA ILE A 47 -7.33 2.25 7.59
C ILE A 47 -6.90 3.53 8.30
N LEU A 48 -7.72 4.56 8.20
CA LEU A 48 -7.47 5.85 8.84
C LEU A 48 -8.09 5.83 10.23
N LYS A 49 -7.25 5.78 11.27
CA LYS A 49 -7.72 5.83 12.66
C LYS A 49 -7.88 7.29 13.09
N ASN A 50 -9.10 7.70 13.36
CA ASN A 50 -9.44 8.95 14.03
C ASN A 50 -9.57 8.72 15.55
N ILE A 51 -9.76 9.80 16.31
CA ILE A 51 -9.83 9.76 17.78
C ILE A 51 -11.00 8.89 18.26
N GLU A 52 -12.14 8.96 17.56
CA GLU A 52 -13.38 8.29 17.96
C GLU A 52 -13.75 7.10 17.06
N ASP A 53 -13.26 7.05 15.80
CA ASP A 53 -13.65 6.04 14.82
C ASP A 53 -12.52 5.70 13.84
N ALA A 54 -12.66 4.59 13.11
CA ALA A 54 -11.78 4.23 11.99
C ALA A 54 -12.55 4.36 10.67
N THR A 55 -12.01 5.14 9.74
CA THR A 55 -12.53 5.26 8.38
C THR A 55 -11.72 4.34 7.47
N MET A 56 -12.42 3.48 6.73
CA MET A 56 -11.76 2.63 5.76
C MET A 56 -11.47 3.45 4.50
N GLY A 57 -10.28 3.33 3.94
CA GLY A 57 -9.87 4.12 2.78
C GLY A 57 -10.78 3.96 1.57
N TYR A 58 -11.44 2.81 1.40
CA TYR A 58 -12.39 2.61 0.30
C TYR A 58 -13.68 3.44 0.42
N GLU A 59 -13.96 4.01 1.61
CA GLU A 59 -15.10 4.90 1.88
C GLU A 59 -14.80 6.35 1.45
N LEU A 60 -13.57 6.60 1.01
CA LEU A 60 -13.09 7.90 0.57
C LEU A 60 -12.84 7.89 -0.94
N GLN A 61 -13.27 8.96 -1.59
CA GLN A 61 -12.83 9.30 -2.94
C GLN A 61 -11.50 10.03 -2.85
N PHE A 62 -10.45 9.42 -3.40
CA PHE A 62 -9.13 10.05 -3.48
C PHE A 62 -8.95 10.79 -4.80
N GLU A 63 -8.59 12.06 -4.73
CA GLU A 63 -8.23 12.90 -5.87
C GLU A 63 -6.81 13.44 -5.71
N VAL A 64 -6.09 13.59 -6.82
CA VAL A 64 -4.75 14.20 -6.82
C VAL A 64 -4.87 15.66 -7.20
N ASP A 65 -4.51 16.54 -6.28
CA ASP A 65 -4.46 17.98 -6.49
C ASP A 65 -3.02 18.48 -6.32
N GLY A 66 -2.38 18.79 -7.45
CA GLY A 66 -0.97 19.18 -7.50
C GLY A 66 -0.05 18.12 -6.91
N ALA A 67 0.55 18.43 -5.76
CA ALA A 67 1.46 17.56 -5.02
C ALA A 67 0.81 16.80 -3.84
N VAL A 68 -0.52 16.91 -3.68
CA VAL A 68 -1.26 16.39 -2.53
C VAL A 68 -2.33 15.39 -2.99
N ILE A 69 -2.62 14.41 -2.14
CA ILE A 69 -3.76 13.50 -2.31
C ILE A 69 -4.81 13.88 -1.30
N ILE A 70 -5.98 14.25 -1.80
CA ILE A 70 -7.14 14.63 -1.00
C ILE A 70 -8.07 13.43 -0.95
N GLY A 71 -8.48 13.02 0.25
CA GLY A 71 -9.52 12.02 0.46
C GLY A 71 -10.78 12.70 0.95
N GLU A 72 -11.86 12.65 0.16
CA GLU A 72 -13.17 13.18 0.53
C GLU A 72 -14.13 12.02 0.82
N PRO A 73 -15.08 12.17 1.76
CA PRO A 73 -16.14 11.19 1.94
C PRO A 73 -16.87 10.95 0.62
N GLN A 74 -17.02 9.69 0.22
CA GLN A 74 -17.83 9.38 -0.95
C GLN A 74 -19.29 9.70 -0.63
N ALA A 75 -19.83 10.77 -1.22
CA ALA A 75 -21.25 11.06 -1.16
C ALA A 75 -22.00 10.07 -2.07
N ASP A 76 -23.08 9.47 -1.55
CA ASP A 76 -23.98 8.59 -2.30
C ASP A 76 -24.64 9.28 -3.51
#